data_AF-A0A0C9SCQ9-F1
#
_entry.id   AF-A0A0C9SCQ9-F1
#
_cell.length_a   1.000
_cell.length_b   1.000
_cell.length_c   1.000
_cell.angle_alpha   90.00
_cell.angle_beta   90.00
_cell.angle_gamma   90.00
#
_symmetry.space_group_name_H-M   'P 1'
#
loop_
_entity.id
_entity.type
_entity.pdbx_description
1 polymer ?
#
loop_
_entity_poly.entity_id
_entity_poly.type
_entity_poly.pdbx_seq_one_letter_code
_entity_poly.pdbx_strand_id
1 'polypeptide(L)'
;MNIVGIVAIACISLALIYPVKGCSSDCCKSCKPPRCMREGGNGRTFAYFPKDGVCKKYSSERGCPGRFYGTEPDCNKCCKSKLRG
;
A
#
# COMPACT_ATOMS: atom_id res chain seq x y z
N MET A 1 44.20 10.79 14.07
CA MET A 1 42.86 10.40 13.58
C MET A 1 42.26 11.61 12.89
N ASN A 2 42.18 11.59 11.56
CA ASN A 2 41.82 12.76 10.75
C ASN A 2 40.32 13.07 10.84
N ILE A 3 39.98 14.34 11.09
CA ILE A 3 38.60 14.85 11.19
C ILE A 3 37.75 14.42 9.97
N VAL A 4 38.39 14.34 8.80
CA VAL A 4 37.79 13.87 7.54
C VAL A 4 37.23 12.44 7.64
N GLY A 5 37.90 11.54 8.37
CA GLY A 5 37.46 10.15 8.54
C GLY A 5 36.24 10.01 9.45
N ILE A 6 36.09 10.89 10.44
CA ILE A 6 34.95 10.88 11.38
C ILE A 6 33.68 11.37 10.67
N VAL A 7 33.81 12.42 9.85
CA VAL A 7 32.69 12.98 9.07
C VAL A 7 32.15 11.98 8.05
N ALA A 8 33.03 11.24 7.37
CA ALA A 8 32.61 10.22 6.39
C ALA A 8 31.78 9.09 7.03
N ILE A 9 32.17 8.61 8.22
CA ILE A 9 31.44 7.55 8.93
C ILE A 9 30.07 8.03 9.42
N ALA A 10 29.97 9.29 9.87
CA ALA A 10 28.71 9.89 10.30
C ALA A 10 27.71 10.02 9.14
N CYS A 11 28.17 10.41 7.94
CA CYS A 11 27.30 10.52 6.76
C CYS A 11 26.76 9.17 6.27
N ILE A 12 27.56 8.10 6.31
CA ILE A 12 27.13 6.75 5.90
C ILE A 12 26.09 6.19 6.87
N SER A 13 26.25 6.50 8.16
CA SER A 13 25.33 6.05 9.22
C SER A 13 23.92 6.66 9.07
N LEU A 14 23.80 7.93 8.63
CA LEU A 14 22.50 8.56 8.40
C LEU A 14 21.72 7.96 7.22
N ALA A 15 22.40 7.41 6.21
CA ALA A 15 21.74 6.80 5.05
C ALA A 15 21.10 5.43 5.40
N LEU A 16 21.64 4.71 6.38
CA LEU A 16 21.08 3.45 6.90
C LEU A 16 19.90 3.67 7.87
N ILE A 17 19.79 4.87 8.45
CA ILE A 17 18.72 5.26 9.37
C ILE A 17 17.57 5.95 8.63
N TYR A 18 17.65 6.19 7.31
CA TYR A 18 16.43 6.45 6.55
C TYR A 18 15.55 5.23 6.74
N PRO A 19 14.52 5.31 7.58
CA PRO A 19 13.60 4.21 7.64
C PRO A 19 13.05 4.24 6.22
N VAL A 20 13.15 3.10 5.51
CA VAL A 20 12.01 2.64 4.73
C VAL A 20 10.81 3.23 5.43
N LYS A 21 10.14 4.22 4.81
CA LYS A 21 8.89 4.79 5.32
C LYS A 21 7.95 3.60 5.36
N GLY A 22 8.12 2.84 6.43
CA GLY A 22 7.54 1.57 6.75
C GLY A 22 6.13 2.01 6.94
N CYS A 23 5.39 1.70 5.89
CA CYS A 23 4.10 2.25 5.66
C CYS A 23 3.34 2.28 7.00
N SER A 24 2.90 3.47 7.41
CA SER A 24 2.47 3.70 8.79
C SER A 24 1.20 2.90 9.07
N SER A 25 1.40 1.76 9.70
CA SER A 25 0.56 0.82 10.46
C SER A 25 -0.85 0.41 9.97
N ASP A 26 -1.48 1.11 9.03
CA ASP A 26 -2.86 0.81 8.58
C ASP A 26 -2.96 0.70 7.05
N CYS A 27 -2.17 1.50 6.33
CA CYS A 27 -2.35 1.75 4.90
C CYS A 27 -1.37 1.00 3.99
N CYS A 28 -0.99 -0.21 4.39
CA CYS A 28 0.06 -0.99 3.70
C CYS A 28 -0.48 -2.06 2.78
N LYS A 29 -1.77 -1.97 2.49
CA LYS A 29 -2.45 -2.83 1.54
C LYS A 29 -2.47 -2.14 0.18
N SER A 30 -2.56 -2.92 -0.88
CA SER A 30 -2.51 -2.40 -2.25
C SER A 30 -3.79 -1.62 -2.58
N CYS A 31 -3.63 -0.40 -3.11
CA CYS A 31 -4.70 0.39 -3.73
C CYS A 31 -4.89 0.06 -5.22
N LYS A 32 -4.13 -0.89 -5.78
CA LYS A 32 -4.29 -1.31 -7.19
C LYS A 32 -4.91 -2.70 -7.24
N PRO A 33 -6.01 -2.89 -7.99
CA PRO A 33 -6.62 -4.19 -8.16
C PRO A 33 -5.69 -5.10 -9.00
N PRO A 34 -5.37 -6.31 -8.53
CA PRO A 34 -4.65 -7.30 -9.31
C PRO A 34 -5.56 -7.94 -10.38
N ARG A 35 -4.98 -8.51 -11.45
CA ARG A 35 -5.73 -9.08 -12.60
C ARG A 35 -6.69 -10.23 -12.22
N CYS A 36 -6.37 -10.95 -11.17
CA CYS A 36 -7.17 -12.04 -10.60
C CYS A 36 -8.49 -11.55 -9.95
N MET A 37 -8.61 -10.25 -9.66
CA MET A 37 -9.77 -9.66 -9.02
C MET A 37 -10.62 -8.92 -10.05
N ARG A 38 -11.93 -9.18 -10.03
CA ARG A 38 -12.90 -8.58 -10.93
C ARG A 38 -13.89 -7.73 -10.15
N GLU A 39 -14.26 -6.58 -10.69
CA GLU A 39 -15.26 -5.69 -10.10
C GLU A 39 -16.64 -6.39 -10.09
N GLY A 40 -17.36 -6.27 -8.98
CA GLY A 40 -18.77 -6.69 -8.90
C GLY A 40 -19.06 -8.20 -8.97
N GLY A 41 -18.04 -9.08 -8.93
CA GLY A 41 -18.28 -10.53 -8.98
C GLY A 41 -18.76 -11.14 -7.64
N ASN A 42 -19.32 -12.35 -7.69
CA ASN A 42 -19.68 -13.17 -6.52
C ASN A 42 -18.54 -14.10 -6.06
N GLY A 43 -17.28 -13.67 -6.20
CA GLY A 43 -16.13 -14.47 -5.80
C GLY A 43 -16.08 -14.76 -4.29
N ARG A 44 -15.45 -15.87 -3.92
CA ARG A 44 -15.29 -16.33 -2.53
C ARG A 44 -14.50 -15.35 -1.66
N THR A 45 -13.61 -14.58 -2.26
CA THR A 45 -12.82 -13.55 -1.59
C THR A 45 -13.11 -12.20 -2.20
N PHE A 46 -13.15 -11.15 -1.38
CA PHE A 46 -13.40 -9.80 -1.84
C PHE A 46 -12.42 -8.80 -1.23
N ALA A 47 -12.24 -7.68 -1.92
CA ALA A 47 -11.45 -6.54 -1.47
C ALA A 47 -11.93 -5.25 -2.13
N TYR A 48 -11.53 -4.11 -1.59
CA TYR A 48 -11.91 -2.78 -2.04
C TYR A 48 -10.73 -2.05 -2.66
N PHE A 49 -10.97 -1.44 -3.83
CA PHE A 49 -9.98 -0.66 -4.57
C PHE A 49 -10.58 0.64 -5.08
N PRO A 50 -9.80 1.75 -5.13
CA PRO A 50 -10.24 3.01 -5.70
C PRO A 50 -10.47 2.88 -7.21
N LYS A 51 -11.65 3.31 -7.67
CA LYS A 51 -12.03 3.47 -9.08
C LYS A 51 -13.09 4.56 -9.20
N ASP A 52 -12.94 5.46 -10.17
CA ASP A 52 -13.90 6.55 -10.42
C ASP A 52 -14.15 7.44 -9.18
N GLY A 53 -13.09 7.74 -8.40
CA GLY A 53 -13.20 8.57 -7.21
C GLY A 53 -13.80 7.90 -5.97
N VAL A 54 -14.20 6.62 -6.06
CA VAL A 54 -14.79 5.84 -4.96
C VAL A 54 -14.11 4.49 -4.78
N CYS A 55 -14.15 3.91 -3.58
CA CYS A 55 -13.68 2.54 -3.37
C CYS A 55 -14.75 1.53 -3.76
N LYS A 56 -14.50 0.72 -4.80
CA LYS A 56 -15.43 -0.31 -5.27
C LYS A 56 -15.03 -1.70 -4.80
N LYS A 57 -16.02 -2.57 -4.67
CA LYS A 57 -15.83 -3.99 -4.31
C LYS A 57 -15.39 -4.81 -5.52
N TYR A 58 -14.31 -5.55 -5.35
CA TYR A 58 -13.78 -6.54 -6.27
C TYR A 58 -13.81 -7.91 -5.61
N SER A 59 -13.89 -8.97 -6.41
CA SER A 59 -13.85 -10.34 -5.91
C SER A 59 -13.02 -11.27 -6.79
N SER A 60 -12.58 -12.38 -6.20
CA SER A 60 -11.91 -13.48 -6.87
C SER A 60 -12.54 -14.81 -6.46
N GLU A 61 -12.80 -15.67 -7.45
CA GLU A 61 -13.34 -17.02 -7.26
C GLU A 61 -12.31 -17.98 -6.66
N ARG A 62 -11.05 -17.87 -7.09
CA ARG A 62 -9.96 -18.78 -6.71
C ARG A 62 -9.13 -18.28 -5.52
N GLY A 63 -9.55 -17.17 -4.91
CA GLY A 63 -8.67 -16.40 -4.04
C GLY A 63 -7.67 -15.58 -4.87
N CYS A 64 -7.13 -14.51 -4.30
CA CYS A 64 -6.01 -13.84 -4.92
C CYS A 64 -4.93 -13.51 -3.88
N PRO A 65 -3.67 -13.88 -4.12
CA PRO A 65 -2.59 -13.59 -3.19
C PRO A 65 -2.31 -12.09 -3.13
N GLY A 66 -2.14 -11.58 -1.91
CA GLY A 66 -1.78 -10.19 -1.66
C GLY A 66 -2.47 -9.64 -0.42
N ARG A 67 -2.07 -8.43 -0.02
CA ARG A 67 -2.70 -7.70 1.08
C ARG A 67 -3.59 -6.61 0.48
N PHE A 68 -4.89 -6.72 0.69
CA PHE A 68 -5.90 -5.83 0.14
C PHE A 68 -6.86 -5.34 1.22
N TYR A 69 -7.49 -4.19 0.99
CA TYR A 69 -8.47 -3.63 1.93
C TYR A 69 -9.74 -4.48 1.92
N GLY A 70 -10.09 -5.04 3.08
CA GLY A 70 -11.29 -5.87 3.24
C GLY A 70 -12.55 -5.04 3.45
N THR A 71 -12.41 -3.75 3.72
CA THR A 71 -13.52 -2.82 3.94
C THR A 71 -13.38 -1.58 3.07
N GLU A 72 -14.51 -1.02 2.66
CA GLU A 72 -14.57 0.27 1.98
C GLU A 72 -13.96 1.42 2.80
N PRO A 73 -14.25 1.59 4.12
CA PRO A 73 -13.65 2.65 4.92
C PRO A 73 -12.12 2.57 4.98
N ASP A 74 -11.52 1.39 5.07
CA ASP A 74 -10.05 1.27 5.05
C ASP A 74 -9.47 1.69 3.70
N CYS A 75 -10.12 1.28 2.61
CA CYS A 75 -9.74 1.71 1.27
C CYS A 75 -9.86 3.24 1.13
N ASN A 76 -10.95 3.83 1.59
CA ASN A 76 -11.16 5.28 1.55
C ASN A 76 -10.15 6.04 2.41
N LYS A 77 -9.78 5.50 3.58
CA LYS A 77 -8.79 6.08 4.48
C LYS A 77 -7.39 6.08 3.86
N CYS A 78 -7.04 4.99 3.19
CA CYS A 78 -5.66 4.72 2.75
C CYS A 78 -5.37 5.04 1.29
N CYS A 79 -6.39 5.00 0.43
CA CYS A 79 -6.26 5.27 -1.00
C CYS A 79 -6.73 6.69 -1.38
N LYS A 80 -6.80 7.63 -0.42
CA LYS A 80 -7.26 9.02 -0.64
C LYS A 80 -6.62 9.70 -1.85
N SER A 81 -5.32 9.48 -2.07
CA SER A 81 -4.58 10.05 -3.20
C SER A 81 -5.06 9.55 -4.57
N LYS A 82 -5.78 8.44 -4.62
CA LYS A 82 -6.40 7.86 -5.82
C LYS A 82 -7.89 8.17 -5.95
N LEU A 83 -8.49 8.82 -4.95
CA LEU A 83 -9.90 9.20 -4.93
C LEU A 83 -10.12 10.67 -5.31
N ARG A 84 -9.07 11.49 -5.32
CA ARG A 84 -9.09 12.89 -5.80
C ARG A 84 -8.75 12.98 -7.29
N GLY A 85 -9.51 12.26 -8.11
CA GLY A 85 -9.45 12.36 -9.57
C GLY A 85 -10.33 13.49 -10.07
#